data_AF-A0A9P9T2H9-F1
#
_entry.id   AF-A0A9P9T2H9-F1
#
_cell.length_a   1.000
_cell.length_b   1.000
_cell.length_c   1.000
_cell.angle_alpha   90.00
_cell.angle_beta   90.00
_cell.angle_gamma   90.00
#
_symmetry.space_group_name_H-M   'P 1'
#
loop_
_entity.id
_entity.type
_entity.pdbx_description
1 polymer ?
#
loop_
_entity_poly.entity_id
_entity_poly.type
_entity_poly.pdbx_seq_one_letter_code
_entity_poly.pdbx_strand_id
1 'polypeptide(L)' 'MPNQSDDLLLSLQSSLRNALSTFGPDSTQYRNIKLMVDEHTAKLALENLSISSSGSQQQDEDVRMG' A
#
# COMPACT_ATOMS: atom_id res chain seq x y z
N MET A 1 -8.33 -10.75 -10.05
CA MET A 1 -7.45 -9.74 -10.68
C MET A 1 -6.32 -9.47 -9.72
N PRO A 2 -5.05 -9.41 -10.15
CA PRO A 2 -3.98 -8.92 -9.27
C PRO A 2 -4.40 -7.54 -8.73
N ASN A 3 -4.20 -7.31 -7.43
CA ASN A 3 -4.52 -6.03 -6.82
C ASN A 3 -3.59 -4.97 -7.46
N GLN A 4 -4.17 -4.01 -8.16
CA GLN A 4 -3.42 -3.00 -8.93
C GLN A 4 -2.41 -2.22 -8.07
N SER A 5 -2.69 -2.11 -6.77
CA SER A 5 -1.80 -1.47 -5.80
C SER A 5 -0.51 -2.26 -5.57
N ASP A 6 -0.57 -3.59 -5.61
CA ASP A 6 0.61 -4.45 -5.48
C ASP A 6 1.51 -4.33 -6.71
N ASP A 7 0.93 -4.24 -7.91
CA ASP A 7 1.66 -4.06 -9.17
C ASP A 7 2.41 -2.72 -9.21
N LEU A 8 1.79 -1.65 -8.70
CA LEU A 8 2.44 -0.33 -8.60
C LEU A 8 3.58 -0.35 -7.58
N LEU A 9 3.36 -0.91 -6.39
CA LEU A 9 4.40 -1.00 -5.36
C LEU A 9 5.62 -1.79 -5.85
N LEU A 10 5.40 -2.94 -6.49
CA LEU A 10 6.47 -3.75 -7.08
C LEU A 10 7.26 -2.98 -8.13
N SER A 11 6.56 -2.23 -8.98
CA SER A 11 7.20 -1.40 -10.01
C SER A 11 8.07 -0.29 -9.40
N LEU A 12 7.58 0.39 -8.37
CA LEU A 12 8.32 1.43 -7.65
C LEU A 12 9.54 0.86 -6.92
N GLN A 13 9.42 -0.28 -6.26
CA GLN A 13 10.52 -0.96 -5.58
C GLN A 13 11.61 -1.43 -6.56
N SER A 14 11.22 -1.96 -7.73
CA SER A 14 12.16 -2.31 -8.81
C SER A 14 12.92 -1.07 -9.31
N SER A 15 12.19 0.03 -9.56
CA SER A 15 12.78 1.32 -9.93
C SER A 15 13.76 1.85 -8.87
N LEU A 16 13.41 1.72 -7.59
CA LEU A 16 14.27 2.15 -6.48
C LEU A 16 15.59 1.37 -6.44
N ARG A 17 15.53 0.04 -6.61
CA ARG A 17 16.74 -0.81 -6.67
C ARG A 17 17.62 -0.44 -7.86
N ASN A 18 17.00 -0.17 -9.01
CA ASN A 18 17.72 0.24 -10.21
C ASN A 18 18.37 1.63 -10.01
N ALA A 19 17.66 2.57 -9.41
CA ALA A 19 18.20 3.90 -9.11
C ALA A 19 19.34 3.84 -8.09
N LEU A 20 19.23 2.98 -7.08
CA LEU A 20 20.32 2.73 -6.13
C LEU A 20 21.57 2.21 -6.83
N SER A 21 21.41 1.21 -7.70
CA SER A 21 22.53 0.60 -8.41
C SER A 21 23.19 1.55 -9.41
N THR A 22 22.43 2.44 -10.05
CA THR A 22 22.93 3.33 -11.10
C THR A 22 23.48 4.65 -10.57
N PHE A 23 22.78 5.27 -9.61
CA PHE A 23 23.07 6.63 -9.16
C PHE A 23 23.56 6.71 -7.71
N GLY A 24 23.39 5.63 -6.93
CA GLY A 24 23.74 5.60 -5.52
C GLY A 24 22.70 6.25 -4.58
N PRO A 25 22.87 6.05 -3.27
CA PRO A 25 21.88 6.44 -2.25
C PRO A 25 21.76 7.96 -2.05
N ASP A 26 22.79 8.72 -2.42
CA ASP A 26 22.80 10.19 -2.28
C ASP A 26 22.21 10.92 -3.49
N SER A 27 21.90 10.20 -4.56
CA SER A 27 21.32 10.80 -5.76
C SER A 27 19.89 11.30 -5.51
N THR A 28 19.57 12.42 -6.14
CA THR A 28 18.21 12.97 -6.15
C THR A 28 17.21 11.96 -6.72
N GLN A 29 17.61 11.18 -7.73
CA GLN A 29 16.76 10.16 -8.36
C GLN A 29 16.38 9.06 -7.35
N TYR A 30 17.36 8.49 -6.65
CA TYR A 30 17.10 7.48 -5.61
C TYR A 30 16.21 8.04 -4.51
N ARG A 31 16.53 9.23 -3.99
CA ARG A 31 15.79 9.86 -2.89
C ARG A 31 14.33 10.15 -3.28
N ASN A 32 14.08 10.65 -4.48
CA ASN A 32 12.73 10.92 -4.97
C ASN A 32 11.91 9.62 -5.10
N ILE A 33 12.49 8.58 -5.67
CA ILE A 33 11.80 7.28 -5.81
C ILE A 33 11.53 6.67 -4.43
N LYS A 34 12.47 6.79 -3.49
CA LYS A 34 12.30 6.31 -2.12
C LYS A 34 11.09 6.97 -1.44
N LEU A 35 10.95 8.30 -1.57
CA LEU A 35 9.81 9.03 -1.02
C LEU A 35 8.48 8.52 -1.58
N MET A 36 8.41 8.24 -2.89
CA MET A 36 7.20 7.68 -3.51
C MET A 36 6.86 6.28 -2.98
N VAL A 37 7.87 5.41 -2.80
CA VAL A 37 7.68 4.07 -2.21
C VAL A 37 7.19 4.17 -0.76
N ASP A 38 7.81 5.04 0.03
CA ASP A 38 7.46 5.23 1.44
C ASP A 38 6.02 5.78 1.57
N GLU A 39 5.65 6.79 0.78
CA GLU A 39 4.31 7.36 0.75
C GLU A 39 3.26 6.32 0.35
N HIS A 40 3.52 5.55 -0.72
CA HIS A 40 2.57 4.54 -1.19
C HIS A 40 2.38 3.41 -0.18
N THR A 41 3.47 2.96 0.44
CA THR A 41 3.43 1.94 1.50
C THR A 41 2.63 2.44 2.72
N ALA A 42 2.83 3.69 3.11
CA ALA A 42 2.06 4.30 4.20
C ALA A 42 0.56 4.40 3.88
N LYS A 43 0.20 4.78 2.63
CA LYS A 43 -1.20 4.80 2.18
C LYS A 43 -1.84 3.41 2.24
N LEU A 44 -1.16 2.39 1.74
CA LEU A 44 -1.64 1.00 1.81
C LEU A 44 -1.86 0.54 3.25
N ALA A 45 -0.92 0.85 4.15
CA ALA A 45 -1.07 0.53 5.57
C ALA A 45 -2.30 1.23 6.18
N LEU A 46 -2.51 2.53 5.88
CA LEU A 46 -3.68 3.29 6.36
C LEU A 46 -5.01 2.76 5.81
N GLU A 47 -5.04 2.39 4.53
CA GLU A 47 -6.21 1.77 3.90
C GLU A 47 -6.56 0.44 4.58
N ASN A 48 -5.56 -0.43 4.80
CA ASN A 48 -5.75 -1.70 5.49
C ASN A 48 -6.27 -1.52 6.94
N LEU A 49 -5.77 -0.50 7.65
CA LEU A 49 -6.27 -0.15 8.99
C LEU A 49 -7.72 0.36 8.95
N SER A 50 -8.08 1.18 7.97
CA SER A 50 -9.43 1.75 7.80
C SER A 50 -10.48 0.71 7.37
N ILE A 51 -10.07 -0.27 6.58
CA ILE A 51 -10.92 -1.42 6.20
C ILE A 51 -11.20 -2.29 7.44
N SER A 52 -10.21 -2.49 8.30
CA SER A 52 -10.34 -3.28 9.52
C SER A 52 -11.28 -2.66 10.56
N SER A 53 -11.47 -1.33 10.56
CA SER A 53 -12.40 -0.65 11.49
C SER A 53 -13.88 -0.70 11.07
N SER A 54 -14.18 -1.16 9.85
CA SER A 54 -15.53 -1.11 9.28
C SER A 54 -16.29 -2.45 9.35
N GLY A 55 -15.69 -3.49 9.93
CA GLY A 55 -16.19 -4.87 9.91
C GLY A 55 -17.03 -5.30 11.13
N SER A 56 -17.68 -4.38 11.87
CA SER A 56 -18.40 -4.74 13.11
C SER A 56 -19.80 -4.13 13.22
N GLN A 57 -20.57 -4.08 12.13
CA GLN A 57 -22.00 -3.75 12.23
C GLN A 57 -22.86 -4.54 11.22
N GLN A 58 -23.78 -5.31 11.81
CA GLN A 58 -25.04 -5.84 11.28
C GLN A 58 -25.02 -7.10 10.39
N GLN A 59 -24.91 -8.25 11.05
CA GLN A 59 -25.70 -9.46 10.75
C GLN A 59 -26.16 -10.08 12.08
N ASP A 60 -27.23 -9.57 12.68
CA ASP A 60 -28.00 -10.29 13.72
C ASP A 60 -29.34 -9.57 14.00
N GLU A 61 -30.26 -9.58 13.04
CA GLU A 61 -31.70 -9.43 13.31
C GLU A 61 -32.48 -10.25 12.26
N ASP A 62 -32.24 -11.57 12.24
CA ASP A 62 -33.13 -12.52 11.55
C ASP A 62 -33.31 -13.79 12.38
N VAL A 63 -33.55 -13.68 13.69
CA VAL A 63 -34.11 -14.80 14.48
C VAL A 63 -34.95 -14.29 15.66
N ARG A 64 -36.23 -14.02 15.42
CA ARG A 64 -37.32 -14.57 16.26
C ARG A 64 -38.72 -14.26 15.70
N MET A 65 -39.30 -15.26 15.06
CA MET A 65 -40.75 -15.47 15.06
C MET A 65 -41.26 -15.60 16.51
N GLY A 66 -42.48 -15.12 16.74
CA GLY A 66 -43.28 -15.36 17.94
C GLY A 66 -44.52 -14.47 17.94
#